data_AF-A0A6A6YI46-F1
#
_entry.id   AF-A0A6A6YI46-F1
#
_cell.length_a   1.000
_cell.length_b   1.000
_cell.length_c   1.000
_cell.angle_alpha   90.00
_cell.angle_beta   90.00
_cell.angle_gamma   90.00
#
_symmetry.space_group_name_H-M   'P 1'
#
loop_
_entity.id
_entity.type
_entity.pdbx_description
1 polymer ?
#
loop_
_entity_poly.entity_id
_entity_poly.type
_entity_poly.pdbx_seq_one_letter_code
_entity_poly.pdbx_strand_id
1 'polypeptide(L)'
;MNDDTSPCPFCAIAAAYPAPPASSTLAASVPTDATAAPERVSPSAFVVLASRDVVAFLDILPMTAGHLLVATRGHVGIVGDVVGEVGREVGFWLPLLSRTVAKVTGVTDYNIVQNNGARAAQVVPHVHFHIIPRPETMPQVQSKSWTMFGRGQRDELDDDEGAELAGEMRRVLREEVESLGRAKL
;
A
#
# COMPACT_ATOMS: atom_id res chain seq x y z
N MET A 1 16.92 3.76 23.06
CA MET A 1 16.52 5.17 23.01
C MET A 1 16.81 5.65 21.61
N ASN A 2 15.81 5.56 20.72
CA ASN A 2 15.88 6.15 19.38
C ASN A 2 14.82 7.24 19.38
N ASP A 3 15.25 8.45 19.73
CA ASP A 3 14.49 9.66 19.45
C ASP A 3 14.82 10.04 18.01
N ASP A 4 14.14 9.39 17.06
CA ASP A 4 14.17 9.78 15.66
C ASP A 4 13.18 10.94 15.50
N THR A 5 13.71 12.15 15.58
CA THR A 5 12.96 13.41 15.51
C THR A 5 12.49 13.74 14.09
N SER A 6 12.70 12.85 13.11
CA SER A 6 12.15 12.97 11.77
C SER A 6 10.64 12.67 11.78
N PRO A 7 9.78 13.54 11.23
CA PRO A 7 8.35 13.28 11.18
C PRO A 7 8.08 12.02 10.36
N CYS A 8 7.28 11.09 10.92
CA CYS A 8 6.95 9.83 10.27
C CYS A 8 6.36 10.06 8.85
N PRO A 9 6.96 9.51 7.78
CA PRO A 9 6.53 9.77 6.41
C PRO A 9 5.11 9.27 6.13
N PHE A 10 4.70 8.16 6.74
CA PHE A 10 3.36 7.60 6.54
C PHE A 10 2.29 8.41 7.26
N CYS A 11 2.61 9.04 8.40
CA CYS A 11 1.76 10.04 9.02
C CYS A 11 1.58 11.26 8.11
N ALA A 12 2.66 11.75 7.48
CA ALA A 12 2.60 12.87 6.56
C ALA A 12 1.71 12.54 5.34
N ILE A 13 1.85 11.35 4.75
CA ILE A 13 0.98 10.88 3.65
C ILE A 13 -0.47 10.79 4.13
N ALA A 14 -0.75 10.13 5.25
CA ALA A 14 -2.11 10.00 5.77
C ALA A 14 -2.78 11.37 6.05
N ALA A 15 -2.01 12.37 6.51
CA ALA A 15 -2.49 13.74 6.72
C ALA A 15 -2.74 14.50 5.41
N ALA A 16 -1.88 14.30 4.40
CA ALA A 16 -2.00 14.92 3.08
C ALA A 16 -3.21 14.42 2.28
N TYR A 17 -3.64 13.19 2.54
CA TYR A 17 -4.75 12.50 1.86
C TYR A 17 -5.83 12.11 2.87
N PRO A 18 -6.76 13.02 3.23
CA PRO A 18 -7.76 12.77 4.26
C PRO A 18 -8.75 11.69 3.84
N ALA A 19 -9.25 10.95 4.83
CA ALA A 19 -10.32 9.99 4.63
C ALA A 19 -11.63 10.70 4.19
N PRO A 20 -12.49 10.03 3.41
CA PRO A 20 -13.82 10.53 3.14
C PRO A 20 -14.65 10.62 4.44
N PRO A 21 -15.71 11.44 4.48
CA PRO A 21 -16.64 11.49 5.61
C PRO A 21 -17.20 10.10 5.95
N ALA A 22 -17.44 9.82 7.23
CA ALA A 22 -17.87 8.50 7.72
C ALA A 22 -19.20 7.99 7.10
N SER A 23 -20.05 8.88 6.58
CA SER A 23 -21.31 8.54 5.90
C SER A 23 -21.14 8.21 4.41
N SER A 24 -19.91 8.25 3.89
CA SER A 24 -19.64 8.08 2.46
C SER A 24 -19.71 6.61 2.03
N THR A 25 -19.90 6.40 0.73
CA THR A 25 -19.83 5.06 0.15
C THR A 25 -18.39 4.52 0.18
N LEU A 26 -18.22 3.19 0.09
CA LEU A 26 -16.89 2.58 -0.02
C LEU A 26 -16.08 3.12 -1.20
N ALA A 27 -16.76 3.45 -2.32
CA ALA A 27 -16.10 4.01 -3.50
C ALA A 27 -15.46 5.38 -3.23
N ALA A 28 -15.95 6.13 -2.24
CA ALA A 28 -15.36 7.41 -1.83
C ALA A 28 -13.97 7.24 -1.17
N SER A 29 -13.61 6.04 -0.73
CA SER A 29 -12.26 5.75 -0.24
C SER A 29 -11.23 5.61 -1.36
N VAL A 30 -11.66 5.56 -2.62
CA VAL A 30 -10.79 5.50 -3.80
C VAL A 30 -10.68 6.91 -4.38
N PRO A 31 -9.53 7.61 -4.21
CA PRO A 31 -9.39 8.98 -4.70
C PRO A 31 -9.65 9.11 -6.20
N THR A 32 -10.02 10.30 -6.64
CA THR A 32 -9.94 10.70 -8.05
C THR A 32 -8.53 11.20 -8.37
N ASP A 33 -8.15 11.34 -9.63
CA ASP A 33 -6.84 11.89 -9.98
C ASP A 33 -6.63 13.29 -9.40
N ALA A 34 -7.69 14.11 -9.40
CA ALA A 34 -7.66 15.45 -8.80
C ALA A 34 -7.43 15.45 -7.28
N THR A 35 -7.83 14.40 -6.57
CA THR A 35 -7.65 14.30 -5.10
C THR A 35 -6.43 13.47 -4.70
N ALA A 36 -6.00 12.55 -5.58
CA ALA A 36 -4.74 11.83 -5.47
C ALA A 36 -3.53 12.74 -5.75
N ALA A 37 -3.71 13.79 -6.57
CA ALA A 37 -2.71 14.82 -6.86
C ALA A 37 -1.29 14.23 -7.00
N PRO A 38 -1.07 13.30 -7.97
CA PRO A 38 0.20 12.58 -8.12
C PRO A 38 1.41 13.51 -8.31
N GLU A 39 1.18 14.74 -8.80
CA GLU A 39 2.18 15.80 -8.93
C GLU A 39 2.61 16.45 -7.61
N ARG A 40 2.00 16.08 -6.48
CA ARG A 40 2.37 16.58 -5.16
C ARG A 40 3.76 16.07 -4.79
N VAL A 41 4.70 17.00 -4.59
CA VAL A 41 6.09 16.68 -4.21
C VAL A 41 6.34 16.58 -2.71
N SER A 42 5.37 16.98 -1.86
CA SER A 42 5.54 16.98 -0.39
C SER A 42 4.23 16.72 0.38
N PRO A 43 4.09 15.54 1.03
CA PRO A 43 4.87 14.34 0.74
C PRO A 43 4.60 13.87 -0.69
N SER A 44 5.63 13.35 -1.37
CA SER A 44 5.42 12.60 -2.62
C SER A 44 4.83 11.23 -2.28
N ALA A 45 3.71 10.88 -2.92
CA ALA A 45 3.06 9.59 -2.79
C ALA A 45 2.07 9.32 -3.93
N PHE A 46 2.13 8.12 -4.50
CA PHE A 46 1.16 7.66 -5.48
C PHE A 46 0.02 6.90 -4.79
N VAL A 47 -0.96 7.66 -4.29
CA VAL A 47 -2.05 7.11 -3.46
C VAL A 47 -3.10 6.38 -4.30
N VAL A 48 -3.47 5.19 -3.83
CA VAL A 48 -4.48 4.30 -4.42
C VAL A 48 -5.75 4.22 -3.56
N LEU A 49 -5.59 4.27 -2.23
CA LEU A 49 -6.70 4.20 -1.26
C LEU A 49 -6.49 5.22 -0.15
N ALA A 50 -7.55 5.95 0.21
CA ALA A 50 -7.64 6.77 1.41
C ALA A 50 -8.98 6.47 2.13
N SER A 51 -8.98 5.46 2.99
CA SER A 51 -10.14 5.05 3.78
C SER A 51 -10.09 5.62 5.21
N ARG A 52 -10.98 5.19 6.12
CA ARG A 52 -11.08 5.79 7.46
C ARG A 52 -9.85 5.51 8.31
N ASP A 53 -9.41 4.26 8.38
CA ASP A 53 -8.25 3.83 9.18
C ASP A 53 -7.07 3.33 8.34
N VAL A 54 -7.21 3.23 7.01
CA VAL A 54 -6.18 2.69 6.09
C VAL A 54 -5.89 3.65 4.93
N VAL A 55 -4.61 3.79 4.57
CA VAL A 55 -4.13 4.45 3.36
C VAL A 55 -3.26 3.47 2.57
N ALA A 56 -3.38 3.43 1.24
CA ALA A 56 -2.54 2.61 0.39
C ALA A 56 -1.91 3.43 -0.74
N PHE A 57 -0.63 3.20 -1.00
CA PHE A 57 0.18 3.95 -1.95
C PHE A 57 1.36 3.10 -2.45
N LEU A 58 1.90 3.41 -3.63
CA LEU A 58 3.04 2.67 -4.18
C LEU A 58 4.30 2.86 -3.34
N ASP A 59 5.12 1.81 -3.24
CA ASP A 59 6.47 1.92 -2.68
C ASP A 59 7.37 2.64 -3.70
N ILE A 60 8.05 3.71 -3.25
CA ILE A 60 8.98 4.49 -4.10
C ILE A 60 10.26 3.73 -4.43
N LEU A 61 10.59 2.67 -3.68
CA LEU A 61 11.69 1.75 -3.98
C LEU A 61 11.10 0.34 -4.20
N PRO A 62 10.35 0.14 -5.30
CA PRO A 62 9.59 -1.08 -5.53
C PRO A 62 10.51 -2.30 -5.64
N MET A 63 10.06 -3.45 -5.14
CA MET A 63 10.72 -4.73 -5.44
C MET A 63 10.36 -5.23 -6.85
N THR A 64 9.15 -4.88 -7.29
CA THR A 64 8.56 -5.17 -8.59
C THR A 64 7.53 -4.10 -8.94
N ALA A 65 7.25 -3.91 -10.22
CA ALA A 65 6.17 -3.04 -10.67
C ALA A 65 4.86 -3.44 -9.98
N GLY A 66 4.18 -2.45 -9.39
CA GLY A 66 2.95 -2.64 -8.61
C GLY A 66 3.15 -2.97 -7.13
N HIS A 67 4.38 -2.86 -6.60
CA HIS A 67 4.64 -2.96 -5.17
C HIS A 67 3.85 -1.90 -4.39
N LEU A 68 2.82 -2.35 -3.66
CA LEU A 68 1.89 -1.49 -2.95
C LEU A 68 2.08 -1.60 -1.44
N LEU A 69 2.07 -0.47 -0.74
CA LEU A 69 2.04 -0.39 0.72
C LEU A 69 0.61 -0.14 1.19
N VAL A 70 0.17 -0.88 2.21
CA VAL A 70 -1.12 -0.71 2.89
C VAL A 70 -0.83 -0.37 4.35
N ALA A 71 -0.96 0.90 4.70
CA ALA A 71 -0.57 1.43 6.00
C ALA A 71 -1.79 1.85 6.85
N THR A 72 -1.66 1.74 8.17
CA THR A 72 -2.62 2.37 9.07
C THR A 72 -2.54 3.89 8.94
N ARG A 73 -3.64 4.61 9.12
CA ARG A 73 -3.62 6.08 9.12
C ARG A 73 -3.10 6.64 10.43
N GLY A 74 -3.55 6.06 11.55
CA GLY A 74 -2.98 6.32 12.86
C GLY A 74 -1.56 5.75 12.95
N HIS A 75 -0.68 6.47 13.64
CA HIS A 75 0.66 5.99 13.92
C HIS A 75 0.59 4.81 14.89
N VAL A 76 0.98 3.63 14.42
CA VAL A 76 1.12 2.42 15.22
C VAL A 76 2.46 1.80 14.85
N GLY A 77 3.34 1.54 15.81
CA GLY A 77 4.71 1.11 15.53
C GLY A 77 4.82 -0.31 14.99
N ILE A 78 4.07 -1.24 15.59
CA ILE A 78 4.09 -2.67 15.26
C ILE A 78 2.67 -3.23 15.22
N VAL A 79 2.46 -4.32 14.47
CA VAL A 79 1.12 -4.88 14.23
C VAL A 79 0.45 -5.39 15.51
N GLY A 80 1.25 -5.80 16.51
CA GLY A 80 0.74 -6.29 17.79
C GLY A 80 -0.03 -5.22 18.59
N ASP A 81 0.18 -3.94 18.28
CA ASP A 81 -0.50 -2.82 18.93
C ASP A 81 -1.75 -2.36 18.16
N VAL A 82 -2.06 -2.98 17.01
CA VAL A 82 -3.26 -2.67 16.23
C VAL A 82 -4.48 -3.31 16.90
N VAL A 83 -5.51 -2.51 17.18
CA VAL A 83 -6.71 -2.95 17.92
C VAL A 83 -8.01 -2.60 17.20
N GLY A 84 -9.06 -3.37 17.50
CA GLY A 84 -10.46 -3.06 17.16
C GLY A 84 -10.71 -2.81 15.68
N GLU A 85 -11.32 -1.65 15.39
CA GLU A 85 -11.76 -1.27 14.05
C GLU A 85 -10.61 -1.13 13.03
N VAL A 86 -9.42 -0.70 13.47
CA VAL A 86 -8.27 -0.51 12.58
C VAL A 86 -7.84 -1.85 11.97
N GLY A 87 -7.71 -2.88 12.81
CA GLY A 87 -7.35 -4.23 12.33
C GLY A 87 -8.41 -4.82 11.40
N ARG A 88 -9.70 -4.56 11.70
CA ARG A 88 -10.82 -4.98 10.85
C ARG A 88 -10.78 -4.30 9.47
N GLU A 89 -10.51 -3.01 9.41
CA GLU A 89 -10.44 -2.26 8.16
C GLU A 89 -9.21 -2.63 7.33
N VAL A 90 -8.04 -2.87 7.96
CA VAL A 90 -6.86 -3.44 7.28
C VAL A 90 -7.20 -4.78 6.64
N GLY A 91 -7.81 -5.70 7.40
CA GLY A 91 -8.20 -7.01 6.90
C GLY A 91 -9.25 -6.96 5.79
N PHE A 92 -10.12 -5.95 5.80
CA PHE A 92 -11.11 -5.72 4.73
C PHE A 92 -10.46 -5.26 3.42
N TRP A 93 -9.55 -4.29 3.49
CA TRP A 93 -8.93 -3.71 2.30
C TRP A 93 -7.84 -4.58 1.68
N LEU A 94 -7.11 -5.37 2.48
CA LEU A 94 -6.01 -6.20 1.99
C LEU A 94 -6.42 -7.10 0.80
N PRO A 95 -7.48 -7.93 0.87
CA PRO A 95 -7.90 -8.76 -0.26
C PRO A 95 -8.33 -7.97 -1.51
N LEU A 96 -8.97 -6.81 -1.33
CA LEU A 96 -9.37 -5.94 -2.44
C LEU A 96 -8.14 -5.39 -3.17
N LEU A 97 -7.19 -4.84 -2.41
CA LEU A 97 -5.95 -4.29 -2.94
C LEU A 97 -5.07 -5.36 -3.58
N SER A 98 -5.01 -6.58 -3.01
CA SER A 98 -4.29 -7.70 -3.63
C SER A 98 -4.87 -8.07 -5.00
N ARG A 99 -6.20 -8.10 -5.14
CA ARG A 99 -6.84 -8.34 -6.44
C ARG A 99 -6.62 -7.19 -7.41
N THR A 100 -6.67 -5.94 -6.94
CA THR A 100 -6.33 -4.76 -7.74
C THR A 100 -4.91 -4.87 -8.30
N VAL A 101 -3.93 -5.12 -7.44
CA VAL A 101 -2.53 -5.27 -7.83
C VAL A 101 -2.37 -6.39 -8.87
N ALA A 102 -2.97 -7.56 -8.64
CA ALA A 102 -2.88 -8.68 -9.56
C ALA A 102 -3.51 -8.38 -10.93
N LYS A 103 -4.66 -7.69 -10.97
CA LYS A 103 -5.33 -7.30 -12.22
C LYS A 103 -4.55 -6.26 -13.01
N VAL A 104 -3.99 -5.26 -12.34
CA VAL A 104 -3.24 -4.17 -12.98
C VAL A 104 -1.90 -4.68 -13.52
N THR A 105 -1.19 -5.51 -12.76
CA THR A 105 0.12 -6.01 -13.16
C THR A 105 0.05 -7.25 -14.06
N GLY A 106 -1.10 -7.93 -14.12
CA GLY A 106 -1.23 -9.24 -14.76
C GLY A 106 -0.56 -10.38 -14.00
N VAL A 107 -0.07 -10.14 -12.77
CA VAL A 107 0.69 -11.09 -11.97
C VAL A 107 -0.15 -11.61 -10.81
N THR A 108 -0.47 -12.90 -10.82
CA THR A 108 -1.33 -13.53 -9.78
C THR A 108 -0.55 -14.15 -8.62
N ASP A 109 0.75 -14.35 -8.77
CA ASP A 109 1.65 -14.72 -7.69
C ASP A 109 2.16 -13.47 -6.97
N TYR A 110 1.87 -13.33 -5.68
CA TYR A 110 2.31 -12.19 -4.89
C TYR A 110 2.61 -12.57 -3.44
N ASN A 111 3.46 -11.77 -2.78
CA ASN A 111 3.69 -11.86 -1.35
C ASN A 111 2.90 -10.77 -0.63
N ILE A 112 2.33 -11.10 0.55
CA ILE A 112 1.91 -10.12 1.54
C ILE A 112 2.90 -10.19 2.70
N VAL A 113 3.56 -9.07 3.02
CA VAL A 113 4.64 -9.03 4.02
C VAL A 113 4.39 -7.91 5.00
N GLN A 114 4.58 -8.17 6.29
CA GLN A 114 4.52 -7.18 7.35
C GLN A 114 5.63 -7.46 8.35
N ASN A 115 6.42 -6.44 8.67
CA ASN A 115 7.63 -6.58 9.48
C ASN A 115 7.48 -5.82 10.81
N ASN A 116 7.93 -6.42 11.92
CA ASN A 116 7.85 -5.82 13.26
C ASN A 116 9.24 -5.73 13.91
N GLY A 117 9.75 -4.51 14.06
CA GLY A 117 11.05 -4.20 14.62
C GLY A 117 12.20 -4.28 13.61
N ALA A 118 13.27 -3.52 13.88
CA ALA A 118 14.42 -3.39 12.97
C ALA A 118 15.07 -4.74 12.60
N ARG A 119 15.12 -5.70 13.54
CA ARG A 119 15.68 -7.04 13.29
C ARG A 119 14.84 -7.90 12.34
N ALA A 120 13.57 -7.54 12.14
CA ALA A 120 12.69 -8.15 11.16
C ALA A 120 12.62 -7.34 9.85
N ALA A 121 13.60 -6.45 9.61
CA ALA A 121 13.65 -5.57 8.43
C ALA A 121 12.51 -4.53 8.35
N GLN A 122 11.97 -4.09 9.49
CA GLN A 122 11.12 -2.90 9.53
C GLN A 122 11.98 -1.63 9.52
N VAL A 123 11.92 -0.86 8.44
CA VAL A 123 12.68 0.40 8.28
C VAL A 123 11.86 1.60 8.78
N VAL A 124 10.60 1.72 8.35
CA VAL A 124 9.67 2.74 8.86
C VAL A 124 8.88 2.14 10.04
N PRO A 125 9.05 2.65 11.27
CA PRO A 125 8.35 2.14 12.47
C PRO A 125 6.90 2.63 12.51
N HIS A 126 6.14 2.28 11.47
CA HIS A 126 4.71 2.54 11.31
C HIS A 126 4.11 1.31 10.62
N VAL A 127 2.96 0.79 11.08
CA VAL A 127 2.38 -0.45 10.53
C VAL A 127 2.02 -0.27 9.06
N HIS A 128 2.65 -1.08 8.22
CA HIS A 128 2.38 -1.20 6.80
C HIS A 128 2.54 -2.64 6.35
N PHE A 129 1.70 -3.04 5.40
CA PHE A 129 1.77 -4.32 4.71
C PHE A 129 2.22 -4.06 3.29
N HIS A 130 3.17 -4.86 2.82
CA HIS A 130 3.59 -4.90 1.43
C HIS A 130 2.71 -5.87 0.67
N ILE A 131 2.30 -5.50 -0.55
CA ILE A 131 1.77 -6.42 -1.57
C ILE A 131 2.77 -6.39 -2.73
N ILE A 132 3.50 -7.48 -2.93
CA ILE A 132 4.62 -7.55 -3.86
C ILE A 132 4.31 -8.57 -4.97
N PRO A 133 3.99 -8.14 -6.20
CA PRO A 133 3.85 -9.00 -7.37
C PRO A 133 5.13 -9.77 -7.69
N ARG A 134 5.05 -11.03 -8.12
CA ARG A 134 6.18 -11.89 -8.49
C ARG A 134 6.05 -12.38 -9.95
N PRO A 135 6.47 -11.59 -10.95
CA PRO A 135 6.37 -11.98 -12.36
C PRO A 135 7.30 -13.15 -12.69
N GLU A 136 6.95 -13.93 -13.72
CA GLU A 136 7.70 -15.13 -14.15
C GLU A 136 9.16 -14.84 -14.56
N THR A 137 9.45 -13.61 -14.99
CA THR A 137 10.79 -13.16 -15.35
C THR A 137 11.71 -12.99 -14.13
N MET A 138 11.16 -12.98 -12.92
CA MET A 138 11.98 -13.13 -11.73
C MET A 138 12.56 -14.54 -11.68
N PRO A 139 13.84 -14.71 -11.33
CA PRO A 139 14.43 -16.02 -11.16
C PRO A 139 13.52 -16.88 -10.27
N GLN A 140 13.06 -18.01 -10.81
CA GLN A 140 12.40 -19.02 -9.99
C GLN A 140 13.35 -19.36 -8.84
N VAL A 141 12.84 -19.37 -7.61
CA VAL A 141 13.66 -19.44 -6.41
C VAL A 141 14.44 -20.76 -6.38
N GLN A 142 15.69 -20.73 -6.87
CA GLN A 142 16.61 -21.88 -6.79
C GLN A 142 17.40 -21.88 -5.46
N SER A 143 17.42 -20.77 -4.71
CA SER A 143 18.12 -20.66 -3.42
C SER A 143 17.28 -19.95 -2.35
N LYS A 144 17.25 -20.53 -1.14
CA LYS A 144 16.55 -20.01 0.06
C LYS A 144 17.10 -18.66 0.56
N SER A 145 18.17 -18.12 -0.02
CA SER A 145 18.74 -16.83 0.34
C SER A 145 18.09 -15.65 -0.40
N TRP A 146 17.53 -15.88 -1.60
CA TRP A 146 16.83 -14.83 -2.36
C TRP A 146 15.49 -14.44 -1.74
N THR A 147 14.90 -15.33 -0.92
CA THR A 147 13.71 -15.03 -0.10
C THR A 147 13.98 -14.07 1.06
N MET A 148 15.22 -13.65 1.30
CA MET A 148 15.51 -12.61 2.29
C MET A 148 15.21 -11.23 1.69
N PHE A 149 13.99 -10.76 1.96
CA PHE A 149 13.54 -9.39 1.74
C PHE A 149 14.66 -8.38 2.09
N GLY A 150 15.18 -7.67 1.08
CA GLY A 150 16.08 -6.52 1.29
C GLY A 150 17.57 -6.70 0.97
N ARG A 151 17.98 -7.67 0.14
CA ARG A 151 19.36 -7.69 -0.40
C ARG A 151 19.37 -7.56 -1.92
N GLY A 152 19.36 -6.32 -2.39
CA GLY A 152 19.51 -5.94 -3.80
C GLY A 152 19.44 -4.41 -3.94
N GLN A 153 20.13 -3.85 -4.93
CA GLN A 153 19.93 -2.46 -5.31
C GLN A 153 18.52 -2.33 -5.92
N ARG A 154 17.74 -1.36 -5.42
CA ARG A 154 16.40 -1.04 -5.91
C ARG A 154 16.48 0.31 -6.59
N ASP A 155 15.83 0.43 -7.74
CA ASP A 155 15.70 1.71 -8.43
C ASP A 155 14.49 2.46 -7.87
N GLU A 156 14.56 3.79 -7.90
CA GLU A 156 13.43 4.65 -7.56
C GLU A 156 12.34 4.51 -8.63
N LEU A 157 11.09 4.52 -8.19
CA LEU A 157 9.93 4.56 -9.07
C LEU A 157 9.92 5.90 -9.82
N ASP A 158 9.83 5.84 -11.15
CA ASP A 158 9.67 7.03 -11.99
C ASP A 158 8.32 7.71 -11.72
N ASP A 159 8.29 9.04 -11.74
CA ASP A 159 7.09 9.80 -11.36
C ASP A 159 5.93 9.61 -12.35
N ASP A 160 6.23 9.54 -13.66
CA ASP A 160 5.22 9.34 -14.69
C ASP A 160 4.68 7.89 -14.63
N GLU A 161 5.58 6.91 -14.47
CA GLU A 161 5.20 5.51 -14.26
C GLU A 161 4.36 5.33 -12.99
N GLY A 162 4.76 5.96 -11.89
CA GLY A 162 4.04 5.91 -10.61
C GLY A 162 2.65 6.52 -10.70
N ALA A 163 2.52 7.66 -11.40
CA ALA A 163 1.24 8.34 -11.61
C ALA A 163 0.29 7.49 -12.47
N GLU A 164 0.78 6.93 -13.59
CA GLU A 164 0.00 6.06 -14.48
C GLU A 164 -0.46 4.80 -13.74
N LEU A 165 0.47 4.12 -13.08
CA LEU A 165 0.20 2.86 -12.39
C LEU A 165 -0.80 3.03 -11.25
N ALA A 166 -0.66 4.10 -10.44
CA ALA A 166 -1.63 4.38 -9.38
C ALA A 166 -2.99 4.81 -9.92
N GLY A 167 -3.05 5.53 -11.05
CA GLY A 167 -4.29 5.85 -11.75
C GLY A 167 -5.05 4.60 -12.17
N GLU A 168 -4.34 3.65 -12.78
CA GLU A 168 -4.92 2.38 -13.20
C GLU A 168 -5.36 1.53 -12.00
N MET A 169 -4.59 1.50 -10.91
CA MET A 169 -4.99 0.85 -9.65
C MET A 169 -6.25 1.48 -9.05
N ARG A 170 -6.40 2.81 -9.07
CA ARG A 170 -7.63 3.49 -8.60
C ARG A 170 -8.83 3.09 -9.46
N ARG A 171 -8.68 3.02 -10.79
CA ARG A 171 -9.73 2.57 -11.70
C ARG A 171 -10.19 1.15 -11.36
N VAL A 172 -9.27 0.19 -11.27
CA VAL A 172 -9.58 -1.21 -10.97
C VAL A 172 -10.13 -1.40 -9.55
N LEU A 173 -9.59 -0.69 -8.56
CA LEU A 173 -10.09 -0.76 -7.18
C LEU A 173 -11.54 -0.25 -7.08
N ARG A 174 -11.90 0.79 -7.83
CA ARG A 174 -13.29 1.27 -7.89
C ARG A 174 -14.23 0.20 -8.42
N GLU A 175 -13.86 -0.50 -9.48
CA GLU A 175 -14.63 -1.62 -10.03
C GLU A 175 -14.80 -2.77 -9.02
N GLU A 176 -13.72 -3.11 -8.29
CA GLU A 176 -13.75 -4.11 -7.22
C GLU A 176 -14.75 -3.74 -6.12
N VAL A 177 -14.68 -2.50 -5.62
CA VAL A 177 -15.57 -2.00 -4.57
C VAL A 177 -17.03 -1.97 -5.04
N GLU A 178 -17.29 -1.53 -6.26
CA GLU A 178 -18.64 -1.52 -6.82
C GLU A 178 -19.20 -2.94 -7.04
N SER A 179 -18.33 -3.91 -7.34
CA SER A 179 -18.73 -5.30 -7.50
C SER A 179 -19.17 -5.95 -6.19
N LEU A 180 -18.56 -5.56 -5.05
CA LEU A 180 -18.99 -6.02 -3.72
C LEU A 180 -20.42 -5.61 -3.40
N GLY A 181 -20.86 -4.43 -3.84
CA GLY A 181 -22.24 -3.99 -3.66
C GLY A 181 -23.27 -4.83 -4.44
N ARG A 182 -22.81 -5.58 -5.46
CA ARG A 182 -23.64 -6.44 -6.31
C ARG A 182 -23.58 -7.92 -5.92
N ALA A 183 -22.47 -8.36 -5.32
CA ALA A 183 -22.31 -9.71 -4.82
C ALA A 183 -23.03 -9.86 -3.48
N LYS A 184 -24.03 -10.75 -3.40
CA LYS A 184 -24.58 -11.17 -2.11
C LYS A 184 -23.48 -11.91 -1.34
N LEU A 185 -23.10 -11.39 -0.18
CA LEU A 185 -22.36 -12.13 0.84
C LEU A 185 -23.15 -13.36 1.29
#